data_AF-A0A6M1ZM89-F1
#
_entry.id   AF-A0A6M1ZM89-F1
#
_cell.length_a   1.000
_cell.length_b   1.000
_cell.length_c   1.000
_cell.angle_alpha   90.00
_cell.angle_beta   90.00
_cell.angle_gamma   90.00
#
_symmetry.space_group_name_H-M   'P 1'
#
loop_
_entity.id
_entity.type
_entity.pdbx_description
1 polymer ?
#
loop_
_entity_poly.entity_id
_entity_poly.type
_entity_poly.pdbx_seq_one_letter_code
_entity_poly.pdbx_strand_id
1 'polypeptide(L)'
;MKKKESIWRRDWSPYLVGSLIGLLVCFAIVTTHHILGGSSTFVNAAAAIESIFSPNAITQTPYYLEKIQEEALINWQAALLCFLFIGAMTANKLSAKSTVIWVPKIWKSAFGPSRLKRACFAFLGGLILVFGARIAGGCTSGHGISGGMQFAISSWAFFFSLFASGVCTAFLLYKRKG
;
A
#
# COMPACT_ATOMS: atom_id res chain seq x y z
N MET A 1 -10.28 -33.95 -19.24
CA MET A 1 -11.17 -33.44 -18.16
C MET A 1 -10.98 -31.94 -18.03
N LYS A 2 -11.95 -31.12 -18.44
CA LYS A 2 -11.87 -29.65 -18.30
C LYS A 2 -11.93 -29.29 -16.81
N LYS A 3 -10.85 -28.73 -16.27
CA LYS A 3 -10.83 -28.15 -14.91
C LYS A 3 -11.96 -27.11 -14.87
N LYS A 4 -13.00 -27.32 -14.07
CA LYS A 4 -13.99 -26.27 -13.79
C LYS A 4 -13.22 -25.07 -13.23
N GLU A 5 -13.17 -23.97 -13.98
CA GLU A 5 -12.60 -22.69 -13.56
C GLU A 5 -13.46 -22.12 -12.44
N SER A 6 -13.14 -22.47 -11.20
CA SER A 6 -13.75 -21.87 -10.01
C SER A 6 -13.05 -20.55 -9.73
N ILE A 7 -13.81 -19.48 -9.54
CA ILE A 7 -13.29 -18.15 -9.18
C ILE A 7 -12.49 -18.15 -7.86
N TRP A 8 -12.63 -19.19 -7.05
CA TRP A 8 -11.95 -19.34 -5.75
C TRP A 8 -10.59 -20.04 -5.83
N ARG A 9 -10.03 -20.20 -7.04
CA ARG A 9 -8.69 -20.77 -7.25
C ARG A 9 -7.60 -19.77 -6.80
N ARG A 10 -6.46 -20.35 -6.39
CA ARG A 10 -5.30 -19.63 -5.83
C ARG A 10 -4.63 -18.68 -6.82
N ASP A 11 -4.63 -19.05 -8.10
CA ASP A 11 -3.82 -18.38 -9.13
C ASP A 11 -4.75 -17.90 -10.25
N TRP A 12 -5.20 -16.64 -10.15
CA TRP A 12 -5.88 -15.98 -11.25
C TRP A 12 -4.86 -15.59 -12.32
N SER A 13 -5.27 -15.57 -13.59
CA SER A 13 -4.35 -15.14 -14.63
C SER A 13 -3.97 -13.67 -14.41
N PRO A 14 -2.69 -13.29 -14.56
CA PRO A 14 -2.24 -11.93 -14.32
C PRO A 14 -2.94 -10.92 -15.24
N TYR A 15 -3.28 -11.34 -16.45
CA TYR A 15 -4.05 -10.54 -17.40
C TYR A 15 -5.48 -10.27 -16.91
N LEU A 16 -6.17 -11.27 -16.34
CA LEU A 16 -7.52 -11.08 -15.81
C LEU A 16 -7.51 -10.13 -14.62
N VAL A 17 -6.59 -10.33 -13.67
CA VAL A 17 -6.45 -9.47 -12.50
C VAL A 17 -6.09 -8.04 -12.91
N GLY A 18 -5.15 -7.89 -13.85
CA GLY A 18 -4.76 -6.59 -14.39
C GLY A 18 -5.94 -5.85 -15.04
N SER A 19 -6.71 -6.53 -15.89
CA SER A 19 -7.91 -5.95 -16.51
C SER A 19 -8.97 -5.52 -15.50
N LEU A 20 -9.21 -6.33 -14.45
CA LEU A 20 -10.16 -5.97 -13.40
C LEU A 20 -9.70 -4.78 -12.55
N ILE A 21 -8.40 -4.72 -12.22
CA ILE A 21 -7.83 -3.56 -11.53
C ILE A 21 -7.95 -2.31 -12.42
N GLY A 22 -7.65 -2.42 -13.71
CA GLY A 22 -7.78 -1.31 -14.66
C GLY A 22 -9.22 -0.80 -14.76
N LEU A 23 -10.20 -1.72 -14.88
CA LEU A 23 -11.63 -1.37 -14.86
C LEU A 23 -12.05 -0.71 -13.55
N LEU A 24 -11.56 -1.20 -12.41
CA LEU A 24 -11.82 -0.61 -11.10
C LEU A 24 -11.25 0.81 -11.01
N VAL A 25 -10.04 1.05 -11.53
CA VAL A 25 -9.42 2.38 -11.55
C VAL A 25 -10.25 3.33 -12.41
N CYS A 26 -10.64 2.91 -13.63
CA CYS A 26 -11.50 3.72 -14.49
C CYS A 26 -12.82 4.05 -13.81
N PHE A 27 -13.45 3.05 -13.18
CA PHE A 27 -14.69 3.25 -12.44
C PHE A 27 -14.51 4.26 -11.30
N ALA A 28 -13.47 4.12 -10.48
CA ALA A 28 -13.18 5.02 -9.37
C ALA A 28 -12.91 6.47 -9.83
N ILE A 29 -12.19 6.66 -10.94
CA ILE A 29 -11.93 7.98 -11.50
C ILE A 29 -13.21 8.61 -12.05
N VAL A 30 -14.07 7.83 -12.71
CA VAL A 30 -15.35 8.32 -13.25
C VAL A 30 -16.33 8.68 -12.14
N THR A 31 -16.42 7.90 -11.06
CA THR A 31 -17.38 8.16 -9.98
C THR A 31 -16.94 9.23 -9.01
N THR A 32 -15.64 9.28 -8.71
CA THR A 32 -15.12 10.03 -7.55
C THR A 32 -14.12 11.10 -7.97
N HIS A 33 -13.72 11.17 -9.24
CA HIS A 33 -12.72 12.12 -9.76
C HIS A 33 -11.37 12.11 -9.02
N HIS A 34 -11.11 11.08 -8.21
CA HIS A 34 -9.90 10.91 -7.42
C HIS A 34 -9.11 9.68 -7.90
N ILE A 35 -7.79 9.82 -7.92
CA ILE A 35 -6.86 8.70 -8.19
C ILE A 35 -6.76 7.74 -7.00
N LEU A 36 -6.28 6.51 -7.25
CA LEU A 36 -6.08 5.50 -6.20
C LEU A 36 -4.83 5.80 -5.37
N GLY A 37 -4.97 6.65 -4.36
CA GLY A 37 -3.94 6.96 -3.37
C GLY A 37 -4.36 6.52 -1.96
N GLY A 38 -3.41 6.03 -1.16
CA GLY A 38 -3.64 5.69 0.26
C GLY A 38 -2.71 6.41 1.24
N SER A 39 -1.63 7.03 0.77
CA SER A 39 -0.64 7.67 1.64
C SER A 39 -1.15 8.93 2.35
N SER A 40 -2.11 9.65 1.76
CA SER A 40 -2.64 10.87 2.38
C SER A 40 -3.52 10.56 3.59
N THR A 41 -4.27 9.45 3.57
CA THR A 41 -5.06 9.00 4.73
C THR A 41 -4.23 8.82 5.99
N PHE A 42 -3.00 8.29 5.89
CA PHE A 42 -2.11 8.16 7.06
C PHE A 42 -1.71 9.52 7.64
N VAL A 43 -1.49 10.51 6.78
CA VAL A 43 -1.15 11.87 7.22
C VAL A 43 -2.38 12.56 7.82
N ASN A 44 -3.56 12.39 7.22
CA ASN A 44 -4.79 12.98 7.76
C ASN A 44 -5.15 12.37 9.11
N ALA A 45 -4.95 11.06 9.29
CA ALA A 45 -5.10 10.39 10.58
C ALA A 45 -4.08 10.88 11.61
N ALA A 46 -2.81 11.05 11.23
CA ALA A 46 -1.79 11.62 12.12
C ALA A 46 -2.14 13.06 12.52
N ALA A 47 -2.56 13.89 11.56
CA ALA A 47 -3.01 15.25 11.80
C ALA A 47 -4.24 15.32 12.72
N ALA A 48 -5.16 14.36 12.61
CA ALA A 48 -6.32 14.22 13.50
C ALA A 48 -5.92 13.94 14.95
N ILE A 49 -4.93 13.08 15.12
CA ILE A 49 -4.42 12.71 16.44
C ILE A 49 -3.66 13.91 17.02
N GLU A 50 -2.81 14.53 16.21
CA GLU A 50 -2.04 15.70 16.61
C GLU A 50 -2.94 16.90 16.98
N SER A 51 -4.12 17.04 16.36
CA SER A 51 -5.06 18.13 16.69
C SER A 51 -5.72 17.97 18.06
N ILE A 52 -5.81 16.73 18.56
CA ILE A 52 -6.33 16.43 19.90
C ILE A 52 -5.28 16.78 20.98
N PHE A 53 -3.99 16.57 20.68
CA PHE A 53 -2.91 16.78 21.65
C PHE A 53 -2.29 18.19 21.60
N SER A 54 -2.21 18.82 20.43
CA SER A 54 -1.62 20.15 20.26
C SER A 54 -2.32 20.96 19.15
N PRO A 55 -3.44 21.63 19.49
CA PRO A 55 -4.19 22.46 18.53
C PRO A 55 -3.36 23.58 17.89
N ASN A 56 -2.34 24.08 18.61
CA ASN A 56 -1.51 25.23 18.20
C ASN A 56 -0.37 24.86 17.24
N ALA A 57 0.07 23.59 17.20
CA ALA A 57 1.13 23.17 16.26
C ALA A 57 0.62 23.14 14.82
N ILE A 58 -0.64 22.74 14.63
CA ILE A 58 -1.27 22.57 13.32
C ILE A 58 -1.51 23.90 12.61
N THR A 59 -1.89 24.94 13.35
CA THR A 59 -2.16 26.29 12.81
C THR A 59 -0.89 27.05 12.39
N GLN A 60 0.30 26.60 12.80
CA GLN A 60 1.56 27.26 12.43
C GLN A 60 2.33 26.56 11.31
N THR A 61 1.95 25.33 10.96
CA THR A 61 2.58 24.57 9.88
C THR A 61 1.71 24.57 8.62
N PRO A 62 2.10 25.29 7.55
CA PRO A 62 1.29 25.40 6.33
C PRO A 62 1.00 24.05 5.66
N TYR A 63 1.89 23.07 5.83
CA TYR A 63 1.73 21.69 5.33
C TYR A 63 0.50 20.96 5.89
N TYR A 64 0.15 21.19 7.17
CA TYR A 64 -0.98 20.54 7.81
C TYR A 64 -2.29 21.31 7.57
N LEU A 65 -2.24 22.64 7.48
CA LEU A 65 -3.40 23.47 7.20
C LEU A 65 -4.04 23.18 5.84
N GLU A 66 -3.24 23.11 4.78
CA GLU A 66 -3.72 22.79 3.43
C GLU A 66 -4.37 21.39 3.38
N LYS A 67 -3.78 20.42 4.08
CA LYS A 67 -4.28 19.03 4.12
C LYS A 67 -5.53 18.82 4.96
N ILE A 68 -5.67 19.54 6.08
CA ILE A 68 -6.82 19.41 6.97
C ILE A 68 -8.02 20.18 6.41
N GLN A 69 -7.80 21.28 5.68
CA GLN A 69 -8.89 22.05 5.06
C GLN A 69 -9.50 21.35 3.84
N GLU A 70 -8.72 20.60 3.06
CA GLU A 70 -9.22 19.95 1.84
C GLU A 70 -9.80 18.54 2.05
N GLU A 71 -9.38 17.79 3.08
CA GLU A 71 -9.79 16.40 3.25
C GLU A 71 -10.29 16.07 4.66
N ALA A 72 -11.57 15.75 4.79
CA ALA A 72 -12.15 15.20 6.01
C ALA A 72 -11.40 13.92 6.46
N LEU A 73 -11.36 13.66 7.77
CA LEU A 73 -10.74 12.45 8.35
C LEU A 73 -11.29 11.14 7.74
N ILE A 74 -12.56 11.18 7.34
CA ILE A 74 -13.21 10.13 6.55
C ILE A 74 -13.29 10.64 5.11
N ASN A 75 -12.15 10.71 4.43
CA ASN A 75 -12.10 10.97 3.00
C ASN A 75 -12.41 9.67 2.22
N TRP A 76 -12.67 9.81 0.91
CA TRP A 76 -12.86 8.66 0.02
C TRP A 76 -11.70 7.64 0.12
N GLN A 77 -10.46 8.11 0.27
CA GLN A 77 -9.29 7.25 0.40
C GLN A 77 -9.32 6.41 1.69
N ALA A 78 -9.80 6.96 2.80
CA ALA A 78 -9.99 6.22 4.06
C ALA A 78 -11.04 5.13 3.90
N ALA A 79 -12.17 5.43 3.27
CA ALA A 79 -13.19 4.43 2.94
C ALA A 79 -12.59 3.32 2.05
N LEU A 80 -11.83 3.68 1.02
CA LEU A 80 -11.16 2.74 0.14
C LEU A 80 -10.18 1.82 0.87
N LEU A 81 -9.38 2.33 1.81
CA LEU A 81 -8.48 1.52 2.63
C LEU A 81 -9.25 0.57 3.56
N CYS A 82 -10.35 1.03 4.15
CA CYS A 82 -11.24 0.18 4.96
C CYS A 82 -11.84 -0.97 4.13
N PHE A 83 -12.40 -0.67 2.96
CA PHE A 83 -12.95 -1.69 2.06
C PHE A 83 -11.87 -2.63 1.51
N LEU A 84 -10.66 -2.11 1.23
CA LEU A 84 -9.52 -2.94 0.83
C LEU A 84 -9.13 -3.94 1.92
N PHE A 85 -9.09 -3.50 3.18
CA PHE A 85 -8.80 -4.36 4.32
C PHE A 85 -9.86 -5.45 4.49
N ILE A 86 -11.14 -5.07 4.51
CA ILE A 86 -12.27 -6.00 4.63
C ILE A 86 -12.30 -6.97 3.43
N GLY A 87 -12.08 -6.46 2.21
CA GLY A 87 -12.02 -7.24 0.99
C GLY A 87 -10.89 -8.26 1.01
N ALA A 88 -9.69 -7.86 1.44
CA ALA A 88 -8.54 -8.77 1.57
C ALA A 88 -8.80 -9.87 2.61
N MET A 89 -9.41 -9.53 3.75
CA MET A 89 -9.79 -10.52 4.77
C MET A 89 -10.83 -11.51 4.23
N THR A 90 -11.84 -11.01 3.53
CA THR A 90 -12.91 -11.83 2.94
C THR A 90 -12.35 -12.74 1.84
N ALA A 91 -11.50 -12.21 0.97
CA ALA A 91 -10.80 -12.97 -0.05
C ALA A 91 -9.92 -14.08 0.55
N ASN A 92 -9.18 -13.80 1.63
CA ASN A 92 -8.39 -14.82 2.31
C ASN A 92 -9.26 -15.93 2.92
N LYS A 93 -10.41 -15.59 3.53
CA LYS A 93 -11.35 -16.58 4.08
C LYS A 93 -11.99 -17.47 3.01
N LEU A 94 -12.34 -16.88 1.86
CA LEU A 94 -12.98 -17.60 0.76
C LEU A 94 -11.98 -18.33 -0.15
N SER A 95 -10.69 -18.01 -0.03
CA SER A 95 -9.64 -18.70 -0.78
C SER A 95 -9.51 -20.16 -0.32
N ALA A 96 -9.33 -21.07 -1.27
CA ALA A 96 -9.20 -22.51 -1.02
C ALA A 96 -8.05 -22.90 -0.05
N LYS A 97 -7.11 -21.99 0.22
CA LYS A 97 -6.05 -22.14 1.23
C LYS A 97 -5.84 -20.83 2.00
N SER A 98 -6.77 -20.52 2.90
CA SER A 98 -6.55 -19.47 3.91
C SER A 98 -5.32 -19.80 4.76
N THR A 99 -4.29 -18.94 4.73
CA THR A 99 -3.08 -19.16 5.53
C THR A 99 -2.65 -17.86 6.20
N VAL A 100 -2.72 -17.83 7.54
CA VAL A 100 -2.12 -16.76 8.34
C VAL A 100 -0.69 -17.15 8.67
N ILE A 101 0.28 -16.45 8.08
CA ILE A 101 1.72 -16.72 8.26
C ILE A 101 2.37 -15.54 8.98
N TRP A 102 2.72 -15.74 10.25
CA TRP A 102 3.38 -14.71 11.06
C TRP A 102 4.87 -14.54 10.71
N VAL A 103 5.54 -15.62 10.34
CA VAL A 103 6.96 -15.61 9.97
C VAL A 103 7.14 -16.39 8.67
N PRO A 104 7.41 -15.70 7.54
CA PRO A 104 7.66 -16.36 6.25
C PRO A 104 8.90 -17.27 6.31
N LYS A 105 8.92 -18.34 5.50
CA LYS A 105 10.05 -19.28 5.43
C LYS A 105 11.39 -18.58 5.14
N ILE A 106 11.38 -17.62 4.21
CA ILE A 106 12.53 -16.79 3.82
C ILE A 106 13.04 -15.93 5.01
N TRP A 107 12.13 -15.41 5.83
CA TRP A 107 12.52 -14.70 7.05
C TRP A 107 13.14 -15.66 8.05
N LYS A 108 12.52 -16.83 8.25
CA LYS A 108 12.99 -17.84 9.19
C LYS A 108 14.40 -18.33 8.84
N SER A 109 14.73 -18.49 7.56
CA SER A 109 16.08 -18.91 7.12
C SER A 109 17.14 -17.81 7.31
N ALA A 110 16.78 -16.53 7.17
CA ALA A 110 17.73 -15.43 7.28
C ALA A 110 17.90 -14.89 8.71
N PHE A 111 16.80 -14.72 9.45
CA PHE A 111 16.77 -14.00 10.74
C PHE A 111 16.21 -14.84 11.90
N GLY A 112 15.82 -16.10 11.63
CA GLY A 112 15.27 -17.03 12.63
C GLY A 112 13.74 -16.91 12.84
N PRO A 113 13.16 -17.76 13.71
CA PRO A 113 11.71 -17.89 13.88
C PRO A 113 11.06 -16.81 14.78
N SER A 114 11.81 -15.83 15.28
CA SER A 114 11.29 -14.87 16.26
C SER A 114 10.22 -13.95 15.65
N ARG A 115 9.00 -14.03 16.20
CA ARG A 115 7.87 -13.18 15.81
C ARG A 115 8.11 -11.71 16.15
N LEU A 116 8.67 -11.43 17.33
CA LEU A 116 8.93 -10.07 17.77
C LEU A 116 9.97 -9.39 16.87
N LYS A 117 11.06 -10.08 16.53
CA LYS A 117 12.06 -9.54 15.60
C LYS A 117 11.44 -9.23 14.23
N ARG A 118 10.59 -10.11 13.70
CA ARG A 118 9.87 -9.87 12.44
C ARG A 118 8.97 -8.64 12.52
N ALA A 119 8.20 -8.51 13.60
CA ALA A 119 7.29 -7.40 13.82
C ALA A 119 8.05 -6.06 13.91
N CYS A 120 9.13 -6.00 14.68
CA CYS A 120 9.96 -4.79 14.79
C CYS A 120 10.55 -4.36 13.43
N PHE A 121 11.09 -5.30 12.65
CA PHE A 121 11.61 -5.00 11.32
C PHE A 121 10.52 -4.60 10.33
N ALA A 122 9.34 -5.24 10.38
CA ALA A 122 8.21 -4.88 9.53
C ALA A 122 7.69 -3.48 9.87
N PHE A 123 7.63 -3.13 11.15
CA PHE A 123 7.25 -1.81 11.63
C PHE A 123 8.26 -0.75 11.17
N LEU A 124 9.56 -0.96 11.42
CA LEU A 124 10.60 -0.02 11.03
C LEU A 124 10.68 0.16 9.50
N GLY A 125 10.55 -0.94 8.74
CA GLY A 125 10.46 -0.88 7.29
C GLY A 125 9.21 -0.13 6.82
N GLY A 126 8.08 -0.29 7.50
CA GLY A 126 6.86 0.48 7.26
C GLY A 126 7.06 1.99 7.46
N LEU A 127 7.73 2.40 8.54
CA LEU A 127 8.06 3.80 8.79
C LEU A 127 8.91 4.40 7.66
N ILE A 128 9.95 3.69 7.23
CA ILE A 128 10.82 4.12 6.12
C ILE A 128 10.02 4.24 4.81
N LEU A 129 9.13 3.28 4.53
CA LEU A 129 8.28 3.30 3.35
C LEU A 129 7.30 4.48 3.35
N VAL A 130 6.64 4.75 4.48
CA VAL A 130 5.72 5.89 4.61
C VAL A 130 6.48 7.21 4.46
N PHE A 131 7.63 7.34 5.10
CA PHE A 131 8.49 8.50 4.98
C PHE A 131 8.92 8.74 3.53
N GLY A 132 9.43 7.70 2.85
CA GLY A 132 9.80 7.78 1.44
C GLY A 132 8.62 8.13 0.52
N ALA A 133 7.44 7.55 0.76
CA ALA A 133 6.23 7.87 -0.01
C ALA A 133 5.80 9.33 0.16
N ARG A 134 6.03 9.95 1.32
CA ARG A 134 5.75 11.38 1.53
C ARG A 134 6.75 12.28 0.84
N ILE A 135 8.04 11.93 0.84
CA ILE A 135 9.06 12.66 0.06
C ILE A 135 8.76 12.59 -1.44
N ALA A 136 8.37 11.41 -1.93
CA ALA A 136 8.04 11.19 -3.33
C ALA A 136 6.73 11.85 -3.77
N GLY A 137 5.90 12.32 -2.85
CA GLY A 137 4.58 12.88 -3.15
C GLY A 137 3.49 11.83 -3.42
N GLY A 138 3.77 10.54 -3.25
CA GLY A 138 2.82 9.47 -3.50
C GLY A 138 3.29 8.08 -3.06
N CYS A 139 2.34 7.15 -3.01
CA CYS A 139 2.59 5.74 -2.73
C CYS A 139 2.60 4.89 -4.00
N THR A 140 2.93 3.61 -3.87
CA THR A 140 2.96 2.66 -4.99
C THR A 140 1.63 2.55 -5.75
N SER A 141 0.48 2.65 -5.08
CA SER A 141 -0.81 2.67 -5.78
C SER A 141 -1.00 3.96 -6.58
N GLY A 142 -0.61 5.10 -6.02
CA GLY A 142 -0.75 6.41 -6.66
C GLY A 142 0.19 6.56 -7.87
N HIS A 143 1.49 6.35 -7.69
CA HIS A 143 2.45 6.43 -8.79
C HIS A 143 2.41 5.20 -9.71
N GLY A 144 2.32 4.00 -9.15
CA GLY A 144 2.40 2.77 -9.93
C GLY A 144 1.14 2.48 -10.75
N ILE A 145 -0.04 2.53 -10.12
CA ILE A 145 -1.30 2.21 -10.81
C ILE A 145 -1.81 3.45 -11.55
N SER A 146 -2.19 4.51 -10.84
CA SER A 146 -2.80 5.68 -11.46
C SER A 146 -1.81 6.49 -12.31
N GLY A 147 -0.61 6.75 -11.79
CA GLY A 147 0.43 7.48 -12.49
C GLY A 147 1.05 6.72 -13.66
N GLY A 148 1.16 5.39 -13.55
CA GLY A 148 1.61 4.51 -14.63
C GLY A 148 0.62 4.48 -15.79
N MET A 149 -0.69 4.41 -15.51
CA MET A 149 -1.74 4.50 -16.55
C MET A 149 -1.72 5.83 -17.31
N GLN A 150 -1.36 6.92 -16.64
CA GLN A 150 -1.25 8.25 -17.24
C GLN A 150 0.08 8.49 -17.97
N PHE A 151 1.00 7.52 -17.96
CA PHE A 151 2.37 7.68 -18.46
C PHE A 151 3.11 8.88 -17.85
N ALA A 152 2.80 9.23 -16.59
CA ALA A 152 3.43 10.35 -15.92
C ALA A 152 4.93 10.08 -15.71
N ILE A 153 5.79 10.98 -16.20
CA ILE A 153 7.26 10.84 -16.12
C ILE A 153 7.73 10.71 -14.68
N SER A 154 7.16 11.48 -13.76
CA SER A 154 7.44 11.41 -12.32
C SER A 154 7.14 10.03 -11.73
N SER A 155 6.08 9.38 -12.21
CA SER A 155 5.69 8.04 -11.78
C SER A 155 6.64 6.96 -12.28
N TRP A 156 7.13 7.08 -13.52
CA TRP A 156 8.17 6.19 -14.03
C TRP A 156 9.48 6.34 -13.26
N ALA A 157 9.91 7.57 -12.97
CA ALA A 157 11.09 7.83 -12.14
C ALA A 157 10.94 7.24 -10.72
N PHE A 158 9.77 7.42 -10.09
CA PHE A 158 9.44 6.78 -8.82
C PHE A 158 9.51 5.25 -8.92
N PHE A 159 8.90 4.67 -9.94
CA PHE A 159 8.82 3.22 -10.12
C PHE A 159 10.22 2.59 -10.26
N PHE A 160 11.08 3.16 -11.11
CA PHE A 160 12.46 2.68 -11.26
C PHE A 160 13.26 2.80 -9.96
N SER A 161 13.12 3.91 -9.25
CA SER A 161 13.81 4.15 -7.97
C SER A 161 13.34 3.17 -6.88
N LEU A 162 12.03 2.91 -6.81
CA LEU A 162 11.42 1.94 -5.89
C LEU A 162 11.95 0.53 -6.16
N PHE A 163 11.97 0.09 -7.41
CA PHE A 163 12.46 -1.24 -7.76
C PHE A 163 13.97 -1.38 -7.53
N ALA A 164 14.77 -0.39 -7.94
CA ALA A 164 16.22 -0.42 -7.73
C ALA A 164 16.58 -0.48 -6.24
N SER A 165 15.97 0.37 -5.42
CA SER A 165 16.19 0.36 -3.96
C SER A 165 15.68 -0.93 -3.30
N GLY A 166 14.51 -1.44 -3.72
CA GLY A 166 13.96 -2.70 -3.22
C GLY A 166 14.85 -3.91 -3.53
N VAL A 167 15.36 -4.00 -4.77
CA VAL A 167 16.30 -5.04 -5.19
C VAL A 167 17.61 -4.94 -4.39
N CYS A 168 18.19 -3.74 -4.28
CA CYS A 168 19.40 -3.51 -3.50
C CYS A 168 19.21 -3.92 -2.03
N THR A 169 18.11 -3.49 -1.41
CA THR A 169 17.78 -3.83 -0.02
C THR A 169 17.59 -5.32 0.17
N ALA A 170 16.95 -6.00 -0.78
CA ALA A 170 16.78 -7.46 -0.74
C ALA A 170 18.13 -8.18 -0.80
N PHE A 171 19.06 -7.75 -1.66
CA PHE A 171 20.41 -8.32 -1.72
C PHE A 171 21.21 -8.10 -0.44
N LEU A 172 21.09 -6.90 0.16
CA LEU A 172 21.79 -6.57 1.41
C LEU A 172 21.26 -7.39 2.59
N LEU A 173 19.93 -7.53 2.71
CA LEU A 173 19.29 -8.22 3.84
C LEU A 173 19.33 -9.74 3.71
N TYR A 174 19.15 -10.28 2.51
CA TYR A 174 19.00 -11.73 2.28
C TYR A 174 20.22 -12.38 1.62
N LYS A 175 21.36 -11.67 1.55
CA LYS A 175 22.69 -12.11 1.03
C LYS A 175 22.74 -13.61 0.68
N ARG A 176 22.58 -13.93 -0.61
CA ARG A 176 22.77 -15.23 -1.29
C ARG A 176 22.73 -16.50 -0.39
N LYS A 177 21.75 -16.61 0.49
CA LYS A 177 21.36 -17.85 1.18
C LYS A 177 19.96 -18.22 0.69
N GLY A 178 19.89 -18.43 -0.62
CA GLY A 178 18.82 -19.11 -1.34
C GLY A 178 19.46 -20.26 -2.10
#